data_AF-A0A162WNW1-F1
#
_entry.id   AF-A0A162WNW1-F1
#
_cell.length_a   1.000
_cell.length_b   1.000
_cell.length_c   1.000
_cell.angle_alpha   90.00
_cell.angle_beta   90.00
_cell.angle_gamma   90.00
#
_symmetry.space_group_name_H-M   'P 1'
#
loop_
_entity.id
_entity.type
_entity.pdbx_description
1 polymer ?
#
loop_
_entity_poly.entity_id
_entity_poly.type
_entity_poly.pdbx_seq_one_letter_code
_entity_poly.pdbx_strand_id
1 'polypeptide(L)'
;MFPLASAELNRNLSTHLTVLGDVQRQMKELHEQQAQHDVLTLEHTIDEYIRIIGSIRLSFNARIKAYQTYQQDDSELQKKKITFEKLKSQSKSKSDRMTLASQEISEMQQRVDERRKDFEDISKLIKSELDRFDKEKVEDFRDSVEKFLCSMIGHQKQVIALWETYFEQTEGLDDDDYDEEFYTEHDENEPSEVAI
;
A
#
# COMPACT_ATOMS: atom_id res chain seq x y z
N MET A 1 30.59 21.27 -12.34
CA MET A 1 31.67 20.44 -11.76
C MET A 1 32.41 19.81 -12.93
N PHE A 2 33.74 19.80 -12.93
CA PHE A 2 34.48 19.07 -13.97
C PHE A 2 34.38 17.56 -13.69
N PRO A 3 34.08 16.70 -14.69
CA PRO A 3 34.11 15.24 -14.50
C PRO A 3 35.54 14.77 -14.24
N LEU A 4 35.73 13.83 -13.30
CA LEU A 4 37.06 13.31 -12.97
C LEU A 4 37.72 12.62 -14.18
N ALA A 5 36.95 11.85 -14.95
CA ALA A 5 37.39 11.23 -16.20
C ALA A 5 38.00 12.23 -17.20
N SER A 6 37.50 13.48 -17.24
CA SER A 6 37.98 14.54 -18.14
C SER A 6 39.20 15.30 -17.60
N ALA A 7 39.68 14.95 -16.41
CA ALA A 7 40.91 15.47 -15.79
C ALA A 7 41.97 14.39 -15.59
N GLU A 8 41.63 13.12 -15.85
CA GLU A 8 42.53 11.98 -15.79
C GLU A 8 43.42 11.92 -17.04
N LEU A 9 44.68 11.51 -16.85
CA LEU A 9 45.69 11.39 -17.91
C LEU A 9 45.85 9.94 -18.37
N ASN A 10 45.69 8.95 -17.49
CA ASN A 10 45.67 7.55 -17.92
C ASN A 10 44.37 7.25 -18.69
N ARG A 11 44.52 6.76 -19.92
CA ARG A 11 43.40 6.57 -20.85
C ARG A 11 42.41 5.52 -20.35
N ASN A 12 42.92 4.40 -19.85
CA ASN A 12 42.09 3.26 -19.43
C ASN A 12 41.28 3.66 -18.18
N LEU A 13 41.90 4.29 -17.19
CA LEU A 13 41.24 4.85 -16.00
C LEU A 13 40.21 5.94 -16.36
N SER A 14 40.52 6.84 -17.31
CA SER A 14 39.55 7.81 -17.85
C SER A 14 38.32 7.11 -18.47
N THR A 15 38.52 6.00 -19.18
CA THR A 15 37.44 5.16 -19.71
C THR A 15 36.62 4.47 -18.61
N HIS A 16 37.26 3.80 -17.64
CA HIS A 16 36.56 3.21 -16.48
C HIS A 16 35.69 4.24 -15.73
N LEU A 17 36.25 5.42 -15.46
CA LEU A 17 35.53 6.51 -14.77
C LEU A 17 34.35 7.06 -15.58
N THR A 18 34.42 6.99 -16.92
CA THR A 18 33.33 7.39 -17.81
C THR A 18 32.21 6.35 -17.80
N VAL A 19 32.55 5.07 -18.05
CA VAL A 19 31.57 3.95 -18.06
C VAL A 19 30.90 3.81 -16.70
N LEU A 20 31.66 3.89 -15.59
CA LEU A 20 31.12 3.88 -14.24
C LEU A 20 30.15 5.05 -14.01
N GLY A 21 30.44 6.24 -14.56
CA GLY A 21 29.57 7.41 -14.47
C GLY A 21 28.20 7.19 -15.13
N ASP A 22 28.17 6.62 -16.34
CA ASP A 22 26.92 6.30 -17.05
C ASP A 22 26.16 5.13 -16.41
N VAL A 23 26.85 4.12 -15.88
CA VAL A 23 26.26 3.01 -15.13
C VAL A 23 25.63 3.51 -13.83
N GLN A 24 26.32 4.37 -13.07
CA GLN A 24 25.77 4.98 -11.85
C GLN A 24 24.59 5.92 -12.15
N ARG A 25 24.58 6.62 -13.29
CA ARG A 25 23.41 7.43 -13.69
C ARG A 25 22.18 6.56 -13.96
N GLN A 26 22.33 5.51 -14.76
CA GLN A 26 21.25 4.55 -15.06
C GLN A 26 20.75 3.83 -13.79
N MET A 27 21.66 3.47 -12.88
CA MET A 27 21.30 2.84 -11.60
C MET A 27 20.50 3.78 -10.69
N LYS A 28 20.83 5.08 -10.67
CA LYS A 28 20.04 6.10 -9.98
C LYS A 28 18.64 6.23 -10.61
N GLU A 29 18.55 6.33 -11.93
CA GLU A 29 17.29 6.40 -12.67
C GLU A 29 16.40 5.17 -12.38
N LEU A 30 16.99 3.97 -12.31
CA LEU A 30 16.32 2.71 -11.98
C LEU A 30 15.85 2.64 -10.51
N HIS A 31 16.63 3.12 -9.54
CA HIS A 31 16.18 3.21 -8.15
C HIS A 31 15.07 4.25 -7.95
N GLU A 32 15.08 5.35 -8.72
CA GLU A 32 14.04 6.37 -8.69
C GLU A 32 12.72 5.87 -9.31
N GLN A 33 12.78 4.93 -10.28
CA GLN A 33 11.63 4.16 -10.76
C GLN A 33 11.15 3.14 -9.72
N GLN A 34 12.06 2.41 -9.07
CA GLN A 34 11.69 1.42 -8.04
C GLN A 34 10.90 2.06 -6.91
N ALA A 35 11.38 3.21 -6.38
CA ALA A 35 10.68 3.95 -5.33
C ALA A 35 9.25 4.34 -5.70
N GLN A 36 8.99 4.66 -6.99
CA GLN A 36 7.64 4.95 -7.48
C GLN A 36 6.77 3.68 -7.54
N HIS A 37 7.32 2.54 -7.95
CA HIS A 37 6.61 1.26 -7.96
C HIS A 37 6.30 0.74 -6.55
N ASP A 38 7.20 0.96 -5.58
CA ASP A 38 7.05 0.52 -4.19
C ASP A 38 5.92 1.31 -3.50
N VAL A 39 5.83 2.62 -3.75
CA VAL A 39 4.69 3.49 -3.35
C VAL A 39 3.39 3.04 -4.02
N LEU A 40 3.39 2.83 -5.35
CA LEU A 40 2.17 2.48 -6.09
C LEU A 40 1.60 1.10 -5.76
N THR A 41 2.34 0.24 -5.08
CA THR A 41 1.90 -1.11 -4.68
C THR A 41 1.52 -1.19 -3.21
N LEU A 42 2.50 -1.14 -2.31
CA LEU A 42 2.27 -1.47 -0.89
C LEU A 42 1.56 -0.35 -0.13
N GLU A 43 1.93 0.91 -0.38
CA GLU A 43 1.28 2.07 0.25
C GLU A 43 -0.20 2.15 -0.14
N HIS A 44 -0.51 1.95 -1.43
CA HIS A 44 -1.89 1.97 -1.93
C HIS A 44 -2.80 0.96 -1.21
N THR A 45 -2.35 -0.30 -1.05
CA THR A 45 -3.12 -1.35 -0.38
C THR A 45 -3.36 -1.02 1.10
N ILE A 46 -2.36 -0.47 1.79
CA ILE A 46 -2.50 -0.02 3.20
C ILE A 46 -3.52 1.12 3.30
N ASP A 47 -3.47 2.06 2.37
CA ASP A 47 -4.33 3.24 2.32
C ASP A 47 -5.79 2.87 1.99
N GLU A 48 -6.01 1.83 1.16
CA GLU A 48 -7.32 1.21 0.96
C GLU A 48 -7.86 0.51 2.22
N TYR A 49 -7.03 -0.20 2.98
CA TYR A 49 -7.45 -0.78 4.25
C TYR A 49 -7.81 0.29 5.30
N ILE A 50 -7.09 1.42 5.33
CA ILE A 50 -7.46 2.59 6.17
C ILE A 50 -8.85 3.12 5.77
N ARG A 51 -9.12 3.26 4.45
CA ARG A 51 -10.44 3.65 3.92
C ARG A 51 -11.54 2.65 4.31
N ILE A 52 -11.30 1.35 4.15
CA ILE A 52 -12.28 0.29 4.47
C ILE A 52 -12.56 0.22 5.98
N ILE A 53 -11.55 0.35 6.84
CA ILE A 53 -11.73 0.45 8.30
C ILE A 53 -12.57 1.69 8.67
N GLY A 54 -12.42 2.80 7.95
CA GLY A 54 -13.30 3.97 8.04
C GLY A 54 -14.76 3.63 7.73
N SER A 55 -15.01 2.96 6.60
CA SER A 55 -16.35 2.52 6.19
C SER A 55 -16.98 1.53 7.19
N ILE A 56 -16.22 0.56 7.71
CA ILE A 56 -16.67 -0.37 8.75
C ILE A 56 -17.10 0.38 10.01
N ARG A 57 -16.34 1.40 10.44
CA ARG A 57 -16.72 2.26 11.58
C ARG A 57 -18.02 3.04 11.31
N LEU A 58 -18.25 3.50 10.08
CA LEU A 58 -19.52 4.15 9.71
C LEU A 58 -20.70 3.18 9.78
N SER A 59 -20.55 1.95 9.28
CA SER A 59 -21.57 0.89 9.35
C SER A 59 -21.91 0.52 10.79
N PHE A 60 -20.93 0.38 11.69
CA PHE A 60 -21.20 0.18 13.12
C PHE A 60 -21.96 1.35 13.75
N ASN A 61 -21.63 2.60 13.39
CA ASN A 61 -22.37 3.77 13.87
C ASN A 61 -23.82 3.81 13.34
N ALA A 62 -24.07 3.39 12.10
CA ALA A 62 -25.43 3.24 11.56
C ALA A 62 -26.23 2.18 12.34
N ARG A 63 -25.62 1.03 12.66
CA ARG A 63 -26.22 -0.01 13.51
C ARG A 63 -26.56 0.49 14.92
N ILE A 64 -25.68 1.29 15.54
CA ILE A 64 -25.92 1.88 16.86
C ILE A 64 -27.13 2.82 16.82
N LYS A 65 -27.24 3.67 15.78
CA LYS A 65 -28.40 4.56 15.59
C LYS A 65 -29.70 3.78 15.40
N ALA A 66 -29.70 2.74 14.54
CA ALA A 66 -30.88 1.89 14.34
C ALA A 66 -31.34 1.22 15.65
N TYR A 67 -30.40 0.72 16.46
CA TYR A 67 -30.69 0.17 17.78
C TYR A 67 -31.30 1.22 18.74
N GLN A 68 -30.75 2.43 18.76
CA GLN A 68 -31.27 3.54 19.60
C GLN A 68 -32.70 3.92 19.21
N THR A 69 -33.00 4.03 17.90
CA THR A 69 -34.36 4.31 17.40
C THR A 69 -35.33 3.18 17.78
N TYR A 70 -34.96 1.92 17.58
CA TYR A 70 -35.77 0.76 17.98
C TYR A 70 -36.08 0.77 19.49
N GLN A 71 -35.07 0.97 20.34
CA GLN A 71 -35.24 1.01 21.79
C GLN A 71 -36.08 2.22 22.26
N GLN A 72 -36.01 3.35 21.55
CA GLN A 72 -36.84 4.51 21.84
C GLN A 72 -38.32 4.25 21.52
N ASP A 73 -38.62 3.72 20.33
CA ASP A 73 -39.98 3.37 19.91
C ASP A 73 -40.59 2.28 20.81
N ASP A 74 -39.84 1.23 21.19
CA ASP A 74 -40.33 0.21 22.13
C ASP A 74 -40.59 0.81 23.52
N SER A 75 -39.66 1.63 24.03
CA SER A 75 -39.85 2.31 25.32
C SER A 75 -41.10 3.20 25.35
N GLU A 76 -41.52 3.80 24.22
CA GLU A 76 -42.78 4.51 24.13
C GLU A 76 -43.98 3.56 24.05
N LEU A 77 -43.90 2.48 23.27
CA LEU A 77 -44.92 1.44 23.17
C LEU A 77 -45.23 0.81 24.53
N GLN A 78 -44.23 0.48 25.35
CA GLN A 78 -44.45 -0.04 26.70
C GLN A 78 -45.17 0.98 27.60
N LYS A 79 -44.84 2.28 27.50
CA LYS A 79 -45.54 3.35 28.24
C LYS A 79 -47.00 3.50 27.80
N LYS A 80 -47.29 3.40 26.49
CA LYS A 80 -48.66 3.40 25.97
C LYS A 80 -49.44 2.16 26.45
N LYS A 81 -48.85 0.96 26.39
CA LYS A 81 -49.46 -0.30 26.91
C LYS A 81 -49.84 -0.17 28.41
N ILE A 82 -48.90 0.24 29.27
CA ILE A 82 -49.16 0.47 30.71
C ILE A 82 -50.25 1.53 30.94
N THR A 83 -50.32 2.56 30.09
CA THR A 83 -51.34 3.61 30.18
C THR A 83 -52.73 3.09 29.77
N PHE A 84 -52.80 2.24 28.74
CA PHE A 84 -54.03 1.60 28.29
C PHE A 84 -54.57 0.57 29.32
N GLU A 85 -53.71 -0.20 29.96
CA GLU A 85 -54.11 -1.09 31.07
C GLU A 85 -54.74 -0.31 32.23
N LYS A 86 -54.16 0.84 32.60
CA LYS A 86 -54.73 1.77 33.60
C LYS A 86 -56.04 2.41 33.13
N LEU A 87 -56.21 2.65 31.83
CA LEU A 87 -57.47 3.15 31.26
C LEU A 87 -58.57 2.07 31.29
N LYS A 88 -58.18 0.81 31.04
CA LYS A 88 -59.06 -0.37 31.03
C LYS A 88 -59.53 -0.79 32.42
N SER A 89 -58.72 -0.58 33.46
CA SER A 89 -59.10 -0.87 34.86
C SER A 89 -60.06 0.16 35.47
N GLN A 90 -60.28 1.30 34.81
CA GLN A 90 -61.26 2.32 35.22
C GLN A 90 -62.63 2.03 34.60
N SER A 91 -63.56 1.46 35.38
CA SER A 91 -64.92 1.06 34.98
C SER A 91 -65.88 2.18 34.50
N LYS A 92 -65.36 3.38 34.18
CA LYS A 92 -66.10 4.51 33.60
C LYS A 92 -65.44 5.06 32.32
N SER A 93 -64.43 4.39 31.77
CA SER A 93 -63.82 4.76 30.48
C SER A 93 -64.83 4.65 29.33
N LYS A 94 -64.93 5.71 28.51
CA LYS A 94 -65.77 5.70 27.30
C LYS A 94 -65.20 4.73 26.26
N SER A 95 -66.07 3.93 25.64
CA SER A 95 -65.72 2.93 24.62
C SER A 95 -64.79 3.48 23.55
N ASP A 96 -65.17 4.60 22.92
CA ASP A 96 -64.42 5.26 21.84
C ASP A 96 -62.97 5.59 22.24
N ARG A 97 -62.74 5.95 23.51
CA ARG A 97 -61.42 6.29 24.03
C ARG A 97 -60.54 5.04 24.24
N MET A 98 -61.15 3.90 24.51
CA MET A 98 -60.45 2.61 24.49
C MET A 98 -60.16 2.16 23.06
N THR A 99 -61.09 2.33 22.13
CA THR A 99 -60.89 2.00 20.70
C THR A 99 -59.71 2.76 20.12
N LEU A 100 -59.68 4.10 20.26
CA LEU A 100 -58.59 4.95 19.77
C LEU A 100 -57.23 4.56 20.39
N ALA A 101 -57.17 4.39 21.72
CA ALA A 101 -55.93 4.00 22.40
C ALA A 101 -55.44 2.59 21.99
N SER A 102 -56.35 1.68 21.61
CA SER A 102 -55.99 0.37 21.08
C SER A 102 -55.49 0.44 19.63
N GLN A 103 -56.01 1.37 18.81
CA GLN A 103 -55.50 1.62 17.45
C GLN A 103 -54.09 2.22 17.50
N GLU A 104 -53.86 3.25 18.33
CA GLU A 104 -52.53 3.82 18.56
C GLU A 104 -51.51 2.76 18.98
N ILE A 105 -51.87 1.83 19.87
CA ILE A 105 -50.97 0.76 20.30
C ILE A 105 -50.66 -0.22 19.16
N SER A 106 -51.61 -0.48 18.25
CA SER A 106 -51.40 -1.35 17.08
C SER A 106 -50.44 -0.71 16.08
N GLU A 107 -50.62 0.58 15.78
CA GLU A 107 -49.74 1.35 14.87
C GLU A 107 -48.32 1.48 15.45
N MET A 108 -48.21 1.75 16.76
CA MET A 108 -46.94 1.80 17.47
C MET A 108 -46.25 0.43 17.52
N GLN A 109 -47.00 -0.67 17.68
CA GLN A 109 -46.45 -2.04 17.65
C GLN A 109 -45.86 -2.34 16.27
N GLN A 110 -46.60 -2.07 15.19
CA GLN A 110 -46.09 -2.25 13.83
C GLN A 110 -44.79 -1.46 13.61
N ARG A 111 -44.73 -0.18 14.02
CA ARG A 111 -43.51 0.63 13.87
C ARG A 111 -42.33 0.06 14.68
N VAL A 112 -42.57 -0.46 15.88
CA VAL A 112 -41.52 -1.13 16.68
C VAL A 112 -41.00 -2.38 15.99
N ASP A 113 -41.88 -3.19 15.40
CA ASP A 113 -41.50 -4.40 14.68
C ASP A 113 -40.74 -4.09 13.38
N GLU A 114 -41.10 -3.00 12.67
CA GLU A 114 -40.35 -2.45 11.54
C GLU A 114 -38.94 -1.99 11.96
N ARG A 115 -38.82 -1.17 13.02
CA ARG A 115 -37.50 -0.73 13.54
C ARG A 115 -36.64 -1.86 14.07
N ARG A 116 -37.26 -2.87 14.66
CA ARG A 116 -36.58 -4.08 15.08
C ARG A 116 -36.00 -4.80 13.87
N LYS A 117 -36.78 -4.96 12.79
CA LYS A 117 -36.33 -5.57 11.54
C LYS A 117 -35.18 -4.78 10.91
N ASP A 118 -35.29 -3.45 10.81
CA ASP A 118 -34.21 -2.57 10.32
C ASP A 118 -32.88 -2.89 11.04
N PHE A 119 -32.91 -2.91 12.38
CA PHE A 119 -31.74 -3.20 13.21
C PHE A 119 -31.23 -4.65 13.06
N GLU A 120 -32.13 -5.64 12.97
CA GLU A 120 -31.75 -7.05 12.79
C GLU A 120 -31.12 -7.28 11.41
N ASP A 121 -31.65 -6.69 10.34
CA ASP A 121 -31.16 -6.87 8.98
C ASP A 121 -29.83 -6.13 8.75
N ILE A 122 -29.66 -4.91 9.29
CA ILE A 122 -28.35 -4.24 9.39
C ILE A 122 -27.35 -5.10 10.19
N SER A 123 -27.79 -5.73 11.28
CA SER A 123 -26.94 -6.60 12.11
C SER A 123 -26.54 -7.91 11.43
N LYS A 124 -27.35 -8.42 10.48
CA LYS A 124 -27.01 -9.59 9.65
C LYS A 124 -26.00 -9.18 8.57
N LEU A 125 -26.29 -8.10 7.84
CA LEU A 125 -25.44 -7.61 6.76
C LEU A 125 -24.02 -7.28 7.24
N ILE A 126 -23.87 -6.56 8.36
CA ILE A 126 -22.55 -6.22 8.90
C ILE A 126 -21.73 -7.48 9.26
N LYS A 127 -22.37 -8.57 9.68
CA LYS A 127 -21.67 -9.84 9.93
C LYS A 127 -21.20 -10.48 8.62
N SER A 128 -22.09 -10.64 7.64
CA SER A 128 -21.71 -11.26 6.36
C SER A 128 -20.67 -10.45 5.58
N GLU A 129 -20.69 -9.11 5.68
CA GLU A 129 -19.66 -8.26 5.10
C GLU A 129 -18.30 -8.42 5.81
N LEU A 130 -18.28 -8.53 7.15
CA LEU A 130 -17.05 -8.80 7.89
C LEU A 130 -16.52 -10.23 7.62
N ASP A 131 -17.39 -11.24 7.58
CA ASP A 131 -17.05 -12.63 7.26
C ASP A 131 -16.54 -12.80 5.80
N ARG A 132 -16.79 -11.82 4.92
CA ARG A 132 -16.23 -11.76 3.56
C ARG A 132 -14.92 -10.97 3.54
N PHE A 133 -14.91 -9.74 4.08
CA PHE A 133 -13.73 -8.89 4.22
C PHE A 133 -12.57 -9.62 4.92
N ASP A 134 -12.85 -10.43 5.94
CA ASP A 134 -11.82 -11.17 6.67
C ASP A 134 -11.08 -12.23 5.83
N LYS A 135 -11.61 -12.59 4.65
CA LYS A 135 -10.95 -13.45 3.65
C LYS A 135 -10.31 -12.59 2.56
N GLU A 136 -11.09 -11.68 1.96
CA GLU A 136 -10.66 -10.78 0.87
C GLU A 136 -9.37 -10.04 1.25
N LYS A 137 -9.30 -9.45 2.46
CA LYS A 137 -8.11 -8.73 2.96
C LYS A 137 -6.82 -9.56 3.02
N VAL A 138 -6.90 -10.90 3.07
CA VAL A 138 -5.73 -11.78 3.14
C VAL A 138 -5.25 -12.12 1.73
N GLU A 139 -6.17 -12.33 0.81
CA GLU A 139 -5.90 -12.58 -0.61
C GLU A 139 -5.38 -11.30 -1.28
N ASP A 140 -6.03 -10.15 -1.07
CA ASP A 140 -5.59 -8.83 -1.55
C ASP A 140 -4.17 -8.48 -1.06
N PHE A 141 -3.89 -8.69 0.24
CA PHE A 141 -2.58 -8.38 0.81
C PHE A 141 -1.49 -9.30 0.28
N ARG A 142 -1.78 -10.61 0.19
CA ARG A 142 -0.90 -11.61 -0.44
C ARG A 142 -0.54 -11.19 -1.86
N ASP A 143 -1.53 -10.85 -2.67
CA ASP A 143 -1.35 -10.50 -4.07
C ASP A 143 -0.61 -9.16 -4.26
N SER A 144 -0.81 -8.19 -3.37
CA SER A 144 -0.03 -6.94 -3.36
C SER A 144 1.43 -7.18 -2.96
N VAL A 145 1.70 -8.04 -1.99
CA VAL A 145 3.07 -8.46 -1.63
C VAL A 145 3.73 -9.27 -2.76
N GLU A 146 2.99 -10.13 -3.46
CA GLU A 146 3.50 -10.88 -4.63
C GLU A 146 3.91 -9.91 -5.76
N LYS A 147 3.06 -8.93 -6.09
CA LYS A 147 3.37 -7.87 -7.08
C LYS A 147 4.59 -7.04 -6.69
N PHE A 148 4.69 -6.64 -5.42
CA PHE A 148 5.84 -5.90 -4.88
C PHE A 148 7.13 -6.71 -5.01
N LEU A 149 7.15 -7.98 -4.58
CA LEU A 149 8.34 -8.83 -4.67
C LEU A 149 8.74 -9.11 -6.12
N CYS A 150 7.79 -9.34 -7.03
CA CYS A 150 8.06 -9.47 -8.46
C CYS A 150 8.66 -8.18 -9.06
N SER A 151 8.15 -7.00 -8.68
CA SER A 151 8.73 -5.70 -9.06
C SER A 151 10.17 -5.56 -8.56
N MET A 152 10.41 -5.81 -7.27
CA MET A 152 11.73 -5.68 -6.64
C MET A 152 12.77 -6.62 -7.29
N ILE A 153 12.40 -7.87 -7.58
CA ILE A 153 13.24 -8.83 -8.32
C ILE A 153 13.51 -8.35 -9.75
N GLY A 154 12.51 -7.73 -10.41
CA GLY A 154 12.67 -7.14 -11.74
C GLY A 154 13.65 -5.96 -11.79
N HIS A 155 13.63 -5.10 -10.78
CA HIS A 155 14.60 -4.01 -10.64
C HIS A 155 16.00 -4.55 -10.30
N GLN A 156 16.11 -5.51 -9.37
CA GLN A 156 17.41 -6.07 -8.99
C GLN A 156 18.11 -6.80 -10.16
N LYS A 157 17.36 -7.43 -11.08
CA LYS A 157 17.91 -8.01 -12.32
C LYS A 157 18.47 -6.95 -13.27
N GLN A 158 17.85 -5.77 -13.36
CA GLN A 158 18.36 -4.66 -14.15
C GLN A 158 19.62 -4.03 -13.50
N VAL A 159 19.68 -3.96 -12.17
CA VAL A 159 20.90 -3.57 -11.43
C VAL A 159 22.06 -4.53 -11.73
N ILE A 160 21.79 -5.84 -11.80
CA ILE A 160 22.80 -6.85 -12.19
C ILE A 160 23.23 -6.64 -13.65
N ALA A 161 22.30 -6.50 -14.59
CA ALA A 161 22.62 -6.28 -16.01
C ALA A 161 23.44 -5.00 -16.25
N LEU A 162 23.23 -3.94 -15.46
CA LEU A 162 24.06 -2.72 -15.50
C LEU A 162 25.50 -2.96 -15.01
N TRP A 163 25.72 -3.84 -14.03
CA TRP A 163 27.06 -4.26 -13.61
C TRP A 163 27.70 -5.23 -14.61
N GLU A 164 26.95 -6.18 -15.18
CA GLU A 164 27.44 -7.05 -16.26
C GLU A 164 27.89 -6.20 -17.46
N THR A 165 27.10 -5.21 -17.86
CA THR A 165 27.44 -4.21 -18.89
C THR A 165 28.69 -3.38 -18.53
N TYR A 166 28.90 -3.06 -17.24
CA TYR A 166 30.14 -2.39 -16.80
C TYR A 166 31.36 -3.28 -17.04
N PHE A 167 31.30 -4.56 -16.65
CA PHE A 167 32.40 -5.50 -16.83
C PHE A 167 32.68 -5.77 -18.31
N GLU A 168 31.66 -6.04 -19.13
CA GLU A 168 31.81 -6.24 -20.58
C GLU A 168 32.51 -5.05 -21.30
N GLN A 169 32.30 -3.83 -20.80
CA GLN A 169 32.92 -2.61 -21.36
C GLN A 169 34.30 -2.28 -20.75
N THR A 170 34.77 -3.03 -19.75
CA THR A 170 36.00 -2.72 -19.00
C THR A 170 36.97 -3.88 -18.84
N GLU A 171 36.56 -5.14 -19.07
CA GLU A 171 37.40 -6.35 -18.99
C GLU A 171 38.64 -6.31 -19.91
N GLY A 172 38.55 -5.63 -21.05
CA GLY A 172 39.66 -5.46 -22.00
C GLY A 172 40.51 -4.19 -21.80
N LEU A 173 40.44 -3.52 -20.64
CA LEU A 173 41.22 -2.30 -20.34
C LEU A 173 42.44 -2.53 -19.45
N ASP A 174 42.62 -3.75 -18.92
CA ASP A 174 43.71 -4.10 -17.99
C ASP A 174 45.02 -4.55 -18.68
N ASP A 175 45.00 -4.92 -19.97
CA ASP A 175 46.13 -5.60 -20.65
C ASP A 175 47.17 -4.66 -21.32
N ASP A 176 46.78 -3.47 -21.80
CA ASP A 176 47.64 -2.57 -22.60
C ASP A 176 47.85 -1.19 -21.92
N ASP A 177 48.95 -1.00 -21.17
CA ASP A 177 49.65 0.30 -20.96
C ASP A 177 51.05 0.16 -20.27
N TYR A 178 51.71 -1.01 -20.34
CA TYR A 178 53.12 -1.17 -19.97
C TYR A 178 54.03 -0.90 -21.18
N ASP A 179 54.14 0.36 -21.59
CA ASP A 179 54.97 0.78 -22.74
C ASP A 179 56.44 0.36 -22.56
N GLU A 180 56.88 -0.59 -23.38
CA GLU A 180 58.25 -1.17 -23.35
C GLU A 180 59.30 -0.26 -24.03
N GLU A 181 58.91 0.95 -24.46
CA GLU A 181 59.75 1.89 -25.24
C GLU A 181 60.90 2.55 -24.45
N PHE A 182 61.01 2.38 -23.13
CA PHE A 182 62.07 3.04 -22.34
C PHE A 182 63.43 2.31 -22.35
N TYR A 183 63.54 1.11 -22.96
CA TYR A 183 64.74 0.27 -22.90
C TYR A 183 65.24 -0.25 -24.27
N THR A 184 65.36 0.62 -25.27
CA THR A 184 66.17 0.32 -26.48
C THR A 184 67.44 1.19 -26.54
N GLU A 185 68.52 0.57 -26.05
CA GLU A 185 69.95 0.87 -26.17
C GLU A 185 70.39 2.05 -27.08
N HIS A 186 71.13 3.00 -26.49
CA HIS A 186 72.12 3.82 -27.21
C HIS A 186 73.32 4.23 -26.32
N ASP A 187 74.00 3.23 -25.75
CA ASP A 187 75.37 3.39 -25.24
C ASP A 187 76.18 2.09 -25.43
N GLU A 188 76.97 2.03 -26.52
CA GLU A 188 78.20 1.22 -26.64
C GLU A 188 78.87 1.54 -27.99
N ASN A 189 79.85 2.47 -28.00
CA ASN A 189 80.80 2.59 -29.12
C ASN A 189 82.10 3.37 -28.80
N GLU A 190 82.76 3.02 -27.68
CA GLU A 190 84.22 3.03 -27.63
C GLU A 190 84.72 1.62 -27.28
N PRO A 191 85.78 1.16 -27.94
CA PRO A 191 86.97 0.82 -27.15
C PRO A 191 88.30 1.33 -27.76
N SER A 192 89.34 1.36 -26.92
CA SER A 192 90.75 1.56 -27.30
C SER A 192 91.31 0.33 -28.08
N GLU A 193 92.53 0.26 -28.63
CA GLU A 193 93.80 1.01 -28.52
C GLU A 193 94.54 0.91 -29.91
N VAL A 194 95.81 1.22 -30.21
CA VAL A 194 97.10 1.33 -29.47
C VAL A 194 97.93 2.49 -30.07
N ALA A 195 98.88 3.03 -29.29
CA ALA A 195 99.86 4.05 -29.73
C ALA A 195 100.91 3.56 -30.75
N ILE A 196 101.49 4.51 -31.52
CA ILE A 196 102.91 4.90 -31.42
C ILE A 196 102.97 6.43 -31.40
#